data_AF-A0A835T747-F1
#
_entry.id   AF-A0A835T747-F1
#
_cell.length_a   1.000
_cell.length_b   1.000
_cell.length_c   1.000
_cell.angle_alpha   90.00
_cell.angle_beta   90.00
_cell.angle_gamma   90.00
#
_symmetry.space_group_name_H-M   'P 1'
#
loop_
_entity.id
_entity.type
_entity.pdbx_description
1 polymer ?
#
loop_
_entity_poly.entity_id
_entity_poly.type
_entity_poly.pdbx_seq_one_letter_code
_entity_poly.pdbx_strand_id
1 'polypeptide(L)'
;MTPACVPLPVLQTDYTVPSAHSTDTNYIRIAIDQTGIVTADRLKPQRAIYVSYRVAQPLGGYDSGLPKELNARVWVHEYVKRPDRQPEDAPMVLNMLDLPVADPKTKKVGPPVVPGWGPLSTRLTLPRAFGAGDSLTIMLKDKTTSAATVSLCRTTVAAESMDNGTCNDGLDNDCDGVADGDDPDCGGAGDAKSPPPPPLAKPQRSVQTKAGH
;
A
#
# COMPACT_ATOMS: atom_id res chain seq x y z
N MET A 1 13.62 15.86 -13.70
CA MET A 1 12.14 15.92 -13.59
C MET A 1 11.81 16.04 -12.13
N THR A 2 11.24 17.16 -11.69
CA THR A 2 10.80 17.37 -10.30
C THR A 2 9.57 16.49 -10.04
N PRO A 3 9.55 15.68 -8.96
CA PRO A 3 8.34 14.97 -8.59
C PRO A 3 7.28 16.02 -8.21
N ALA A 4 6.18 16.05 -8.95
CA ALA A 4 5.03 16.87 -8.60
C ALA A 4 4.44 16.34 -7.30
N CYS A 5 4.45 17.16 -6.25
CA CYS A 5 3.74 16.89 -5.01
C CYS A 5 2.26 17.18 -5.27
N VAL A 6 1.56 16.22 -5.89
CA VAL A 6 0.12 16.30 -6.07
C VAL A 6 -0.51 15.91 -4.72
N PRO A 7 -1.26 16.80 -4.05
CA PRO A 7 -2.08 16.36 -2.91
C PRO A 7 -2.97 15.22 -3.42
N LEU A 8 -2.97 14.08 -2.72
CA LEU A 8 -3.81 12.95 -3.10
C LEU A 8 -5.23 13.50 -3.34
N PRO A 9 -5.77 13.38 -4.57
CA PRO A 9 -7.19 13.63 -4.78
C PRO A 9 -7.94 12.76 -3.77
N VAL A 10 -9.01 13.29 -3.19
CA VAL A 10 -9.91 12.51 -2.32
C VAL A 10 -10.64 11.42 -3.12
N LEU A 11 -10.45 11.42 -4.44
CA LEU A 11 -10.73 10.33 -5.36
C LEU A 11 -9.72 9.20 -5.18
N GLN A 12 -10.20 7.98 -4.98
CA GLN A 12 -9.40 6.77 -5.22
C GLN A 12 -8.66 6.93 -6.56
N THR A 13 -7.32 7.01 -6.49
CA THR A 13 -6.50 7.33 -7.67
C THR A 13 -5.62 6.15 -8.03
N ASP A 14 -5.71 5.74 -9.29
CA ASP A 14 -4.89 4.66 -9.84
C ASP A 14 -3.57 5.20 -10.38
N TYR A 15 -2.49 4.54 -10.00
CA TYR A 15 -1.13 4.83 -10.40
C TYR A 15 -0.52 3.60 -11.05
N THR A 16 0.06 3.78 -12.23
CA THR A 16 0.97 2.77 -12.80
C THR A 16 2.34 2.93 -12.16
N VAL A 17 2.80 1.88 -11.50
CA VAL A 17 4.12 1.79 -10.86
C VAL A 17 4.99 0.87 -11.71
N PRO A 18 5.91 1.42 -12.53
CA PRO A 18 6.90 0.60 -13.20
C PRO A 18 7.73 -0.17 -12.18
N SER A 19 8.27 -1.31 -12.56
CA SER A 19 9.08 -2.12 -11.65
C SER A 19 10.41 -1.45 -11.30
N ALA A 20 10.85 -1.60 -10.06
CA ALA A 20 12.14 -1.10 -9.56
C ALA A 20 13.36 -1.79 -10.17
N HIS A 21 13.15 -2.87 -10.93
CA HIS A 21 14.24 -3.61 -11.53
C HIS A 21 15.06 -2.80 -12.55
N SER A 22 14.40 -1.83 -13.22
CA SER A 22 15.05 -0.94 -14.18
C SER A 22 15.69 0.30 -13.54
N THR A 23 15.20 0.74 -12.37
CA THR A 23 15.76 1.84 -11.59
C THR A 23 15.21 1.82 -10.16
N ASP A 24 16.04 2.21 -9.19
CA ASP A 24 15.67 2.45 -7.80
C ASP A 24 14.73 3.64 -7.57
N THR A 25 14.43 4.42 -8.60
CA THR A 25 13.52 5.58 -8.51
C THR A 25 12.07 5.25 -8.85
N ASN A 26 11.79 4.02 -9.28
CA ASN A 26 10.44 3.55 -9.60
C ASN A 26 9.67 3.18 -8.33
N TYR A 27 9.09 4.19 -7.69
CA TYR A 27 8.20 4.03 -6.54
C TYR A 27 7.21 5.19 -6.46
N ILE A 28 6.08 4.95 -5.79
CA ILE A 28 5.23 6.03 -5.28
C ILE A 28 5.74 6.39 -3.89
N ARG A 29 5.87 7.69 -3.63
CA ARG A 29 6.16 8.22 -2.31
C ARG A 29 4.95 8.95 -1.78
N ILE A 30 4.43 8.49 -0.65
CA ILE A 30 3.23 9.03 -0.01
C ILE A 30 3.68 9.71 1.28
N ALA A 31 3.61 11.04 1.31
CA ALA A 31 3.83 11.79 2.54
C ALA A 31 2.65 11.55 3.48
N ILE A 32 2.94 11.06 4.68
CA ILE A 32 1.94 10.80 5.72
C ILE A 32 1.97 11.92 6.77
N ASP A 33 1.28 11.77 7.90
CA ASP A 33 1.28 12.77 8.97
C ASP A 33 2.71 13.18 9.36
N GLN A 34 2.98 14.48 9.38
CA GLN A 34 4.27 15.06 9.79
C GLN A 34 4.18 15.73 11.18
N THR A 35 3.08 15.57 11.92
CA THR A 35 2.92 16.14 13.27
C THR A 35 4.11 15.78 14.16
N GLY A 36 4.73 16.81 14.76
CA GLY A 36 5.94 16.69 15.59
C GLY A 36 7.27 16.73 14.82
N ILE A 37 7.25 16.81 13.49
CA ILE A 37 8.45 17.01 12.66
C ILE A 37 8.57 18.50 12.36
N VAL A 38 9.65 19.13 12.83
CA VAL A 38 9.90 20.57 12.62
C VAL A 38 10.50 20.78 11.22
N THR A 39 9.64 21.18 10.27
CA THR A 39 9.81 21.11 8.81
C THR A 39 10.45 22.34 8.13
N ALA A 40 11.33 23.08 8.81
CA ALA A 40 12.01 24.21 8.15
C ALA A 40 13.10 23.78 7.13
N ASP A 41 13.52 22.51 7.15
CA ASP A 41 14.64 22.02 6.36
C ASP A 41 14.25 20.80 5.52
N ARG A 42 14.35 20.92 4.19
CA ARG A 42 14.05 19.85 3.21
C ARG A 42 15.00 18.66 3.31
N LEU A 43 16.11 18.79 4.05
CA LEU A 43 17.09 17.72 4.29
C LEU A 43 16.76 16.88 5.53
N LYS A 44 15.71 17.22 6.30
CA LYS A 44 15.31 16.46 7.49
C LYS A 44 14.40 15.28 7.18
N PRO A 45 14.39 14.24 8.04
CA PRO A 45 13.55 13.05 7.86
C PRO A 45 12.08 13.44 7.72
N GLN A 46 11.46 13.00 6.63
CA GLN A 46 10.01 13.07 6.44
C GLN A 46 9.44 11.66 6.65
N ARG A 47 8.31 11.56 7.34
CA ARG A 47 7.58 10.29 7.42
C ARG A 47 6.89 10.02 6.08
N ALA A 48 7.24 8.93 5.41
CA ALA A 48 6.65 8.59 4.14
C ALA A 48 6.55 7.09 3.96
N ILE A 49 5.45 6.68 3.33
CA ILE A 49 5.23 5.33 2.85
C ILE A 49 5.70 5.27 1.39
N TYR A 50 6.41 4.21 1.05
CA TYR A 50 6.89 3.96 -0.29
C TYR A 50 6.22 2.71 -0.83
N VAL A 51 5.76 2.79 -2.08
CA VAL A 51 5.14 1.68 -2.78
C VAL A 51 5.96 1.41 -4.03
N SER A 52 6.56 0.23 -4.12
CA SER A 52 7.38 -0.17 -5.27
C SER A 52 6.91 -1.50 -5.82
N TYR A 53 7.00 -1.68 -7.15
CA TYR A 53 6.76 -2.97 -7.77
C TYR A 53 8.11 -3.67 -8.00
N ARG A 54 8.32 -4.85 -7.42
CA ARG A 54 9.62 -5.53 -7.41
C ARG A 54 9.59 -6.75 -8.31
N VAL A 55 10.54 -6.83 -9.24
CA VAL A 55 10.63 -7.92 -10.23
C VAL A 55 12.06 -8.40 -10.29
N ALA A 56 12.26 -9.70 -10.04
CA ALA A 56 13.56 -10.33 -10.07
C ALA A 56 14.21 -10.19 -11.45
N GLN A 57 15.53 -9.97 -11.46
CA GLN A 57 16.31 -9.85 -12.68
C GLN A 57 17.59 -10.70 -12.62
N PRO A 58 18.22 -10.97 -13.79
CA PRO A 58 19.57 -11.50 -13.85
C PRO A 58 20.59 -10.64 -13.07
N LEU A 59 21.77 -11.21 -12.82
CA LEU A 59 22.86 -10.55 -12.10
C LEU A 59 23.19 -9.16 -12.69
N GLY A 60 23.35 -8.16 -11.82
CA GLY A 60 23.80 -6.80 -12.17
C GLY A 60 22.73 -5.72 -12.15
N GLY A 61 21.46 -6.05 -11.91
CA GLY A 61 20.35 -5.09 -11.73
C GLY A 61 19.98 -4.83 -10.26
N TYR A 62 19.10 -3.84 -10.03
CA TYR A 62 18.63 -3.43 -8.68
C TYR A 62 17.92 -4.55 -7.92
N ASP A 63 17.14 -5.38 -8.62
CA ASP A 63 16.44 -6.55 -8.07
C ASP A 63 17.12 -7.87 -8.44
N SER A 64 18.43 -7.84 -8.69
CA SER A 64 19.20 -9.05 -8.93
C SER A 64 19.32 -9.88 -7.66
N GLY A 65 19.11 -11.20 -7.78
CA GLY A 65 19.09 -12.12 -6.63
C GLY A 65 17.82 -12.08 -5.79
N LEU A 66 16.77 -11.36 -6.22
CA LEU A 66 15.47 -11.39 -5.56
C LEU A 66 14.90 -12.83 -5.61
N PRO A 67 14.58 -13.45 -4.45
CA PRO A 67 14.01 -14.79 -4.42
C PRO A 67 12.71 -14.88 -5.21
N LYS A 68 12.45 -16.05 -5.83
CA LYS A 68 11.22 -16.27 -6.62
C LYS A 68 9.95 -16.02 -5.79
N GLU A 69 10.02 -16.25 -4.48
CA GLU A 69 8.92 -16.04 -3.56
C GLU A 69 8.60 -14.56 -3.39
N LEU A 70 9.54 -13.64 -3.64
CA LEU A 70 9.36 -12.19 -3.50
C LEU A 70 9.22 -11.46 -4.85
N ASN A 71 9.40 -12.19 -5.95
CA ASN A 71 9.30 -11.70 -7.31
C ASN A 71 7.87 -11.29 -7.70
N ALA A 72 7.76 -10.24 -8.51
CA ALA A 72 6.53 -9.75 -9.15
C ALA A 72 5.47 -9.34 -8.13
N ARG A 73 5.86 -8.62 -7.07
CA ARG A 73 4.98 -8.18 -5.97
C ARG A 73 5.09 -6.69 -5.73
N VAL A 74 4.03 -6.10 -5.19
CA VAL A 74 4.06 -4.72 -4.71
C VAL A 74 4.54 -4.72 -3.26
N TRP A 75 5.59 -3.96 -2.99
CA TRP A 75 6.20 -3.81 -1.68
C TRP A 75 5.76 -2.47 -1.10
N VAL A 76 5.23 -2.50 0.12
CA VAL A 76 4.96 -1.30 0.91
C VAL A 76 6.02 -1.22 1.99
N HIS A 77 6.82 -0.16 1.99
CA HIS A 77 7.96 -0.03 2.88
C HIS A 77 8.16 1.40 3.37
N GLU A 78 8.86 1.53 4.49
CA GLU A 78 9.32 2.81 5.04
C GLU A 78 10.82 2.98 4.83
N TYR A 79 11.23 4.20 4.48
CA TYR A 79 12.63 4.63 4.55
C TYR A 79 12.81 5.60 5.71
N VAL A 80 13.55 5.17 6.74
CA VAL A 80 14.08 6.10 7.73
C VAL A 80 15.44 6.58 7.23
N LYS A 81 15.46 7.54 6.30
CA LYS A 81 16.74 8.17 5.93
C LYS A 81 17.13 9.16 7.02
N ARG A 82 18.18 8.85 7.80
CA ARG A 82 18.92 9.87 8.56
C ARG A 82 19.89 10.57 7.59
N PRO A 83 20.00 11.91 7.61
CA PRO A 83 20.90 12.63 6.69
C PRO A 83 22.40 12.38 6.93
N ASP A 84 22.79 11.72 8.03
CA ASP A 84 24.18 11.56 8.48
C ASP A 84 24.68 10.12 8.63
N ARG A 85 23.89 9.09 8.25
CA ARG A 85 24.32 7.69 8.29
C ARG A 85 24.39 7.04 6.91
N GLN A 86 25.35 6.14 6.76
CA GLN A 86 25.52 5.28 5.60
C GLN A 86 24.24 4.44 5.36
N PRO A 87 24.05 3.83 4.17
CA PRO A 87 22.85 3.08 3.78
C PRO A 87 22.56 1.78 4.60
N GLU A 88 22.96 1.73 5.86
CA GLU A 88 22.87 0.57 6.75
C GLU A 88 21.45 0.26 7.27
N ASP A 89 20.49 1.18 7.11
CA ASP A 89 19.09 0.90 7.45
C ASP A 89 18.35 0.41 6.19
N ALA A 90 18.35 -0.91 5.98
CA ALA A 90 17.56 -1.57 4.94
C ALA A 90 16.08 -1.11 5.03
N PRO A 91 15.37 -0.90 3.89
CA PRO A 91 13.98 -0.49 3.92
C PRO A 91 13.16 -1.46 4.77
N MET A 92 12.44 -0.92 5.75
CA MET A 92 11.56 -1.73 6.58
C MET A 92 10.31 -2.04 5.75
N VAL A 93 10.23 -3.26 5.23
CA VAL A 93 9.05 -3.73 4.51
C VAL A 93 7.91 -3.88 5.51
N LEU A 94 6.86 -3.10 5.32
CA LEU A 94 5.65 -3.14 6.14
C LEU A 94 4.72 -4.26 5.68
N ASN A 95 4.57 -4.41 4.36
CA ASN A 95 3.72 -5.42 3.76
C ASN A 95 4.10 -5.71 2.31
N MET A 96 3.61 -6.83 1.79
CA MET A 96 3.64 -7.17 0.38
C MET A 96 2.22 -7.45 -0.11
N LEU A 97 1.88 -6.87 -1.26
CA LEU A 97 0.60 -7.09 -1.93
C LEU A 97 0.79 -7.96 -3.16
N ASP A 98 -0.18 -8.84 -3.38
CA ASP A 98 -0.23 -9.68 -4.58
C ASP A 98 -1.67 -10.06 -4.94
N LEU A 99 -1.90 -10.33 -6.22
CA LEU A 99 -3.18 -10.77 -6.73
C LEU A 99 -3.40 -12.26 -6.42
N PRO A 100 -4.65 -12.68 -6.16
CA PRO A 100 -4.98 -14.09 -6.02
C PRO A 100 -4.56 -14.88 -7.26
N VAL A 101 -3.98 -16.04 -7.04
CA VAL A 101 -3.57 -16.95 -8.11
C VAL A 101 -4.31 -18.26 -7.99
N ALA A 102 -4.62 -18.87 -9.13
CA ALA A 102 -5.20 -20.21 -9.15
C ALA A 102 -4.13 -21.24 -8.73
N ASP A 103 -4.43 -22.04 -7.72
CA ASP A 103 -3.59 -23.16 -7.36
C ASP A 103 -3.50 -24.14 -8.55
N PRO A 104 -2.28 -24.52 -9.00
CA PRO A 104 -2.12 -25.34 -10.19
C PRO A 104 -2.86 -26.69 -10.13
N LYS A 105 -3.00 -27.26 -8.93
CA LYS A 105 -3.56 -28.60 -8.68
C LYS A 105 -5.07 -28.53 -8.43
N THR A 106 -5.52 -27.64 -7.56
CA THR A 106 -6.92 -27.56 -7.12
C THR A 106 -7.76 -26.62 -7.96
N LYS A 107 -7.14 -25.79 -8.80
CA LYS A 107 -7.76 -24.69 -9.56
C LYS A 107 -8.50 -23.67 -8.70
N LYS A 108 -8.44 -23.78 -7.38
CA LYS A 108 -9.01 -22.80 -6.45
C LYS A 108 -8.16 -21.55 -6.51
N VAL A 109 -8.82 -20.40 -6.66
CA VAL A 109 -8.18 -19.10 -6.59
C VAL A 109 -8.04 -18.72 -5.12
N GLY A 110 -6.84 -18.35 -4.72
CA GLY A 110 -6.55 -17.96 -3.35
C GLY A 110 -5.35 -17.02 -3.27
N PRO A 111 -5.14 -16.39 -2.09
CA PRO A 111 -4.01 -15.51 -1.88
C PRO A 111 -2.69 -16.28 -2.03
N PRO A 112 -1.68 -15.74 -2.72
CA PRO A 112 -0.35 -16.32 -2.73
C PRO A 112 0.23 -16.36 -1.31
N VAL A 113 0.80 -17.49 -0.90
CA VAL A 113 1.42 -17.62 0.42
C VAL A 113 2.93 -17.49 0.29
N VAL A 114 3.53 -16.60 1.08
CA VAL A 114 4.98 -16.42 1.16
C VAL A 114 5.49 -17.00 2.48
N PRO A 115 6.48 -17.90 2.46
CA PRO A 115 7.11 -18.39 3.69
C PRO A 115 7.60 -17.23 4.57
N GLY A 116 7.24 -17.25 5.86
CA GLY A 116 7.59 -16.19 6.82
C GLY A 116 6.69 -14.95 6.80
N TRP A 117 5.82 -14.79 5.79
CA TRP A 117 4.88 -13.66 5.65
C TRP A 117 3.41 -14.09 5.64
N GLY A 118 3.12 -15.34 5.25
CA GLY A 118 1.74 -15.84 5.18
C GLY A 118 1.03 -15.46 3.87
N PRO A 119 -0.31 -15.53 3.84
CA PRO A 119 -1.11 -15.18 2.67
C PRO A 119 -1.04 -13.67 2.40
N LEU A 120 -0.74 -13.31 1.15
CA LEU A 120 -0.70 -11.91 0.74
C LEU A 120 -2.09 -11.40 0.35
N SER A 121 -2.37 -10.17 0.75
CA SER A 121 -3.62 -9.47 0.41
C SER A 121 -3.44 -8.65 -0.87
N THR A 122 -4.54 -8.30 -1.51
CA THR A 122 -4.57 -7.26 -2.57
C THR A 122 -4.66 -5.86 -1.98
N ARG A 123 -5.06 -5.72 -0.72
CA ARG A 123 -5.34 -4.46 -0.03
C ARG A 123 -4.56 -4.37 1.29
N LEU A 124 -4.01 -3.19 1.57
CA LEU A 124 -3.45 -2.80 2.85
C LEU A 124 -4.06 -1.47 3.30
N THR A 125 -4.55 -1.41 4.53
CA THR A 125 -4.98 -0.17 5.16
C THR A 125 -4.01 0.18 6.29
N LEU A 126 -3.42 1.37 6.21
CA LEU A 126 -2.55 1.95 7.22
C LEU A 126 -3.39 2.94 8.06
N PRO A 127 -3.80 2.55 9.28
CA PRO A 127 -4.66 3.38 10.10
C PRO A 127 -3.92 4.61 10.62
N ARG A 128 -4.62 5.74 10.72
CA ARG A 128 -4.06 7.01 11.23
C ARG A 128 -2.84 7.48 10.43
N ALA A 129 -2.76 7.11 9.15
CA ALA A 129 -1.69 7.55 8.26
C ALA A 129 -1.65 9.07 8.15
N PHE A 130 -2.79 9.76 8.27
CA PHE A 130 -2.86 11.22 8.18
C PHE A 130 -3.24 11.89 9.51
N GLY A 131 -2.93 11.26 10.65
CA GLY A 131 -3.11 11.85 11.97
C GLY A 131 -4.45 11.47 12.62
N ALA A 132 -5.31 12.45 12.89
CA ALA A 132 -6.47 12.38 13.79
C ALA A 132 -7.65 11.48 13.36
N GLY A 133 -7.44 10.47 12.51
CA GLY A 133 -8.45 9.46 12.20
C GLY A 133 -8.22 8.76 10.86
N ASP A 134 -7.83 9.52 9.84
CA ASP A 134 -7.86 9.04 8.46
C ASP A 134 -6.81 7.96 8.19
N SER A 135 -7.20 7.00 7.35
CA SER A 135 -6.35 5.88 6.95
C SER A 135 -5.90 6.02 5.50
N LEU A 136 -4.78 5.38 5.17
CA LEU A 136 -4.32 5.22 3.80
C LEU A 136 -4.60 3.79 3.36
N THR A 137 -5.43 3.62 2.35
CA THR A 137 -5.72 2.33 1.72
C THR A 137 -4.96 2.21 0.41
N ILE A 138 -4.16 1.15 0.29
CA ILE A 138 -3.34 0.82 -0.88
C ILE A 138 -3.87 -0.48 -1.46
N MET A 139 -4.24 -0.49 -2.74
CA MET A 139 -4.82 -1.65 -3.42
C MET A 139 -4.06 -1.98 -4.68
N LEU A 140 -3.68 -3.24 -4.84
CA LEU A 140 -3.17 -3.78 -6.09
C LEU A 140 -4.36 -4.19 -6.97
N LYS A 141 -4.54 -3.52 -8.11
CA LYS A 141 -5.62 -3.78 -9.07
C LYS A 141 -5.20 -4.75 -10.16
N ASP A 142 -4.00 -4.53 -10.72
CA ASP A 142 -3.44 -5.30 -11.83
C ASP A 142 -1.89 -5.31 -11.73
N LYS A 143 -1.25 -6.32 -12.33
CA LYS A 143 0.19 -6.33 -12.60
C LYS A 143 0.52 -7.04 -13.92
N THR A 144 1.52 -6.49 -14.60
CA THR A 144 2.19 -7.08 -15.76
C THR A 144 3.56 -7.60 -15.35
N THR A 145 4.41 -7.98 -16.31
CA THR A 145 5.79 -8.38 -16.04
C THR A 145 6.71 -7.22 -15.66
N SER A 146 6.31 -5.96 -15.92
CA SER A 146 7.17 -4.78 -15.74
C SER A 146 6.51 -3.60 -15.05
N ALA A 147 5.22 -3.66 -14.72
CA ALA A 147 4.51 -2.63 -14.00
C ALA A 147 3.32 -3.19 -13.21
N ALA A 148 2.92 -2.50 -12.15
CA ALA A 148 1.69 -2.77 -11.41
C ALA A 148 0.79 -1.54 -11.41
N THR A 149 -0.52 -1.77 -11.42
CA THR A 149 -1.53 -0.72 -11.19
C THR A 149 -1.94 -0.75 -9.73
N VAL A 150 -1.59 0.32 -9.02
CA VAL A 150 -1.87 0.49 -7.59
C VAL A 150 -2.83 1.65 -7.41
N SER A 151 -3.92 1.39 -6.70
CA SER A 151 -4.88 2.39 -6.29
C SER A 151 -4.54 2.90 -4.90
N LEU A 152 -4.55 4.22 -4.72
CA LEU A 152 -4.40 4.88 -3.43
C LEU A 152 -5.70 5.58 -3.07
N CYS A 153 -6.17 5.35 -1.85
CA CYS A 153 -7.38 5.96 -1.34
C CYS A 153 -7.18 6.42 0.11
N ARG A 154 -7.77 7.55 0.47
CA ARG A 154 -7.77 8.09 1.84
C ARG A 154 -9.13 7.81 2.46
N THR A 155 -9.16 6.85 3.38
CA THR A 155 -10.36 6.47 4.12
C THR A 155 -10.63 7.51 5.21
N THR A 156 -11.76 8.21 5.13
CA THR A 156 -12.21 9.25 6.07
C THR A 156 -13.34 8.75 6.97
N VAL A 157 -14.12 7.77 6.52
CA VAL A 157 -15.19 7.11 7.29
C VAL A 157 -15.07 5.58 7.21
N ALA A 158 -15.78 4.87 8.07
CA ALA A 158 -15.76 3.40 8.08
C ALA A 158 -16.81 2.77 7.15
N ALA A 159 -17.85 3.54 6.83
CA ALA A 159 -18.95 3.22 5.93
C ALA A 159 -19.56 4.56 5.46
N GLU A 160 -19.95 4.64 4.20
CA GLU A 160 -20.69 5.80 3.71
C GLU A 160 -22.10 5.89 4.32
N SER A 161 -22.62 7.09 4.58
CA SER A 161 -24.00 7.23 5.04
C SER A 161 -24.63 8.59 4.70
N MET A 162 -25.97 8.64 4.72
CA MET A 162 -26.68 9.91 4.60
C MET A 162 -26.46 10.81 5.83
N ASP A 163 -26.16 10.23 7.00
CA ASP A 163 -26.00 10.95 8.27
C ASP A 163 -24.67 11.72 8.37
N ASN A 164 -23.59 11.16 7.81
CA ASN A 164 -22.29 11.82 7.72
C ASN A 164 -22.11 12.62 6.41
N GLY A 165 -23.09 12.59 5.52
CA GLY A 165 -23.12 13.37 4.28
C GLY A 165 -22.20 12.85 3.18
N THR A 166 -21.63 11.65 3.30
CA THR A 166 -20.69 11.08 2.32
C THR A 166 -21.38 10.51 1.10
N CYS A 167 -22.68 10.21 1.17
CA CYS A 167 -23.40 9.52 0.10
C CYS A 167 -23.73 10.33 -1.16
N ASN A 168 -23.33 11.60 -1.23
CA ASN A 168 -23.59 12.45 -2.40
C ASN A 168 -22.49 13.51 -2.58
N ASP A 169 -21.27 13.26 -2.09
CA ASP A 169 -20.15 14.19 -2.16
C ASP A 169 -19.19 13.93 -3.33
N GLY A 170 -19.44 12.87 -4.11
CA GLY A 170 -18.64 12.50 -5.28
C GLY A 170 -17.43 11.63 -4.94
N LEU A 171 -17.31 11.15 -3.71
CA LEU A 171 -16.12 10.46 -3.19
C LEU A 171 -16.47 9.08 -2.64
N ASP A 172 -15.51 8.16 -2.72
CA ASP A 172 -15.54 6.87 -2.02
C ASP A 172 -14.82 7.06 -0.66
N ASN A 173 -15.57 7.44 0.36
CA ASN A 173 -15.03 7.90 1.65
C ASN A 173 -14.58 6.74 2.57
N ASP A 174 -15.02 5.52 2.32
CA ASP A 174 -14.59 4.32 3.05
C ASP A 174 -13.57 3.45 2.28
N CYS A 175 -13.32 3.80 1.02
CA CYS A 175 -12.39 3.17 0.10
C CYS A 175 -12.74 1.72 -0.25
N ASP A 176 -14.01 1.37 -0.31
CA ASP A 176 -14.46 0.03 -0.64
C ASP A 176 -14.44 -0.26 -2.16
N GLY A 177 -14.44 0.79 -2.99
CA GLY A 177 -14.44 0.77 -4.46
C GLY A 177 -15.74 1.24 -5.11
N VAL A 178 -16.74 1.67 -4.34
CA VAL A 178 -18.01 2.23 -4.77
C VAL A 178 -18.19 3.59 -4.08
N ALA A 179 -19.00 4.49 -4.63
CA ALA A 179 -19.17 5.83 -4.09
C ALA A 179 -20.63 6.25 -4.14
N ASP A 180 -21.01 7.11 -3.20
CA ASP A 180 -22.28 7.84 -3.21
C ASP A 180 -23.50 6.91 -3.31
N GLY A 181 -24.49 7.27 -4.12
CA GLY A 181 -25.71 6.48 -4.32
C GLY A 181 -25.50 5.13 -4.98
N ASP A 182 -24.32 4.85 -5.55
CA ASP A 182 -23.97 3.50 -6.01
C ASP A 182 -23.48 2.62 -4.84
N ASP A 183 -23.02 3.23 -3.75
CA ASP A 183 -22.54 2.54 -2.56
C ASP A 183 -23.70 1.88 -1.80
N PRO A 184 -23.65 0.55 -1.56
CA PRO A 184 -24.63 -0.17 -0.74
C PRO A 184 -24.88 0.45 0.64
N ASP A 185 -23.85 1.01 1.29
CA ASP A 185 -23.94 1.63 2.61
C ASP A 185 -24.79 2.92 2.60
N CYS A 186 -24.96 3.55 1.43
CA CYS A 186 -25.80 4.73 1.23
C CYS A 186 -27.31 4.44 1.11
N GLY A 187 -27.70 3.18 0.93
CA GLY A 187 -29.08 2.76 0.64
C GLY A 187 -30.07 2.79 1.80
N GLY A 188 -29.65 3.09 3.05
CA GLY A 188 -30.52 3.32 4.21
C GLY A 188 -31.44 2.16 4.67
N ALA A 189 -31.56 1.08 3.91
CA ALA A 189 -32.39 -0.09 4.23
C ALA A 189 -31.49 -1.32 4.43
N GLY A 190 -31.41 -1.76 5.68
CA GLY A 190 -30.51 -2.83 6.11
C GLY A 190 -30.68 -4.11 5.32
N ASP A 191 -29.62 -4.49 4.60
CA ASP A 191 -29.09 -5.85 4.39
C ASP A 191 -27.94 -5.86 3.35
N ALA A 192 -27.80 -4.81 2.53
CA ALA A 192 -26.66 -4.62 1.64
C ALA A 192 -25.65 -3.67 2.29
N LYS A 193 -24.80 -4.20 3.17
CA LYS A 193 -23.58 -3.49 3.58
C LYS A 193 -22.45 -3.87 2.65
N SER A 194 -21.62 -2.91 2.29
CA SER A 194 -20.37 -3.23 1.63
C SER A 194 -19.51 -4.14 2.52
N PRO A 195 -18.70 -5.05 1.93
CA PRO A 195 -17.83 -5.90 2.73
C PRO A 195 -16.95 -5.01 3.61
N PRO A 196 -16.91 -5.23 4.94
CA PRO A 196 -16.09 -4.38 5.80
C PRO A 196 -14.64 -4.41 5.30
N PRO A 197 -13.93 -3.27 5.37
CA PRO A 197 -12.51 -3.26 5.05
C PRO A 197 -11.82 -4.41 5.81
N PRO A 198 -10.95 -5.20 5.14
CA PRO A 198 -10.35 -6.37 5.75
C PRO A 198 -9.78 -6.02 7.13
N PRO A 199 -9.99 -6.85 8.16
CA PRO A 199 -9.51 -6.56 9.49
C PRO A 199 -8.01 -6.29 9.44
N LEU A 200 -7.60 -5.18 10.06
CA LEU A 200 -6.24 -4.71 10.16
C LEU A 200 -5.27 -5.88 10.36
N ALA A 201 -4.46 -6.19 9.35
CA ALA A 201 -3.31 -7.04 9.56
C ALA A 201 -2.46 -6.34 10.62
N LYS A 202 -2.38 -6.93 11.83
CA LYS A 202 -1.50 -6.43 12.88
C LYS A 202 -0.11 -6.26 12.25
N PRO A 203 0.57 -5.11 12.42
CA PRO A 203 1.94 -4.96 11.92
C PRO A 203 2.76 -6.13 12.44
N GLN A 204 3.10 -7.06 11.54
CA GLN A 204 3.88 -8.22 11.95
C GLN A 204 5.27 -7.70 12.23
N ARG A 205 5.62 -7.61 13.52
CA ARG A 205 7.01 -7.41 13.93
C ARG A 205 7.83 -8.45 13.19
N SER A 206 8.74 -8.00 12.34
CA SER A 206 9.83 -8.81 11.82
C SER A 206 10.47 -9.53 13.01
N VAL A 207 10.23 -10.84 13.13
CA VAL A 207 10.95 -11.67 14.09
C VAL A 207 12.38 -11.69 13.58
N GLN A 208 13.22 -10.82 14.15
CA GLN A 208 14.66 -10.95 14.04
C GLN A 208 15.01 -12.32 14.63
N THR A 209 15.24 -13.31 13.76
CA THR A 209 15.95 -14.52 14.15
C THR A 209 17.34 -14.10 14.57
N LYS A 210 17.52 -13.97 15.88
CA LYS A 210 18.81 -13.84 16.54
C LYS A 210 19.63 -15.08 16.15
N ALA A 211 20.68 -14.88 15.36
CA ALA A 211 21.72 -15.88 15.16
C ALA A 211 22.37 -16.15 16.52
N GLY A 212 22.10 -17.33 17.09
CA GLY A 212 22.76 -17.85 18.29
C GLY A 212 23.94 -18.71 17.88
N HIS A 213 25.06 -18.49 18.56
CA HIS A 213 26.35 -19.16 18.45
C HIS A 213 26.28 -20.66 18.71
#